data_AF-A0A2U0TIW1-F1
#
_entry.id   AF-A0A2U0TIW1-F1
#
_cell.length_a   1.000
_cell.length_b   1.000
_cell.length_c   1.000
_cell.angle_alpha   90.00
_cell.angle_beta   90.00
_cell.angle_gamma   90.00
#
_symmetry.space_group_name_H-M   'P 1'
#
loop_
_entity.id
_entity.type
_entity.pdbx_description
1 polymer ?
#
loop_
_entity_poly.entity_id
_entity_poly.type
_entity_poly.pdbx_seq_one_letter_code
_entity_poly.pdbx_strand_id
1 'polypeptide(L)' 'MKKNDAAKKLLAIYNSYECRKIKLATMLKKMYRDGDLWRVYGFAHDYTI' A
#
# COMPACT_ATOMS: atom_id res chain seq x y z
N MET A 1 8.21 6.68 9.44
CA MET A 1 6.82 6.27 9.74
C MET A 1 6.78 4.80 10.15
N LYS A 2 5.97 4.38 11.14
CA LYS A 2 5.84 2.96 11.50
C LYS A 2 5.14 2.20 10.37
N LYS A 3 5.62 0.99 10.05
CA LYS A 3 5.12 0.15 8.92
C LYS A 3 3.59 -0.01 8.91
N ASN A 4 2.98 -0.17 10.08
CA ASN A 4 1.53 -0.33 10.21
C ASN A 4 0.73 0.93 9.84
N ASP A 5 1.27 2.12 10.12
CA ASP A 5 0.59 3.38 9.76
C ASP A 5 0.69 3.65 8.26
N ALA A 6 1.86 3.36 7.66
CA ALA A 6 2.03 3.39 6.22
C ALA A 6 1.07 2.41 5.53
N ALA A 7 0.87 1.21 6.09
CA ALA A 7 -0.05 0.21 5.56
C ALA A 7 -1.50 0.67 5.55
N LYS A 8 -1.96 1.36 6.60
CA LYS A 8 -3.33 1.90 6.64
C LYS A 8 -3.52 2.98 5.59
N LYS A 9 -2.55 3.88 5.42
CA LYS A 9 -2.60 4.94 4.41
C LYS A 9 -2.58 4.36 3.00
N LEU A 10 -1.63 3.46 2.70
CA LEU A 10 -1.53 2.79 1.40
C LEU A 10 -2.78 1.98 1.08
N LEU A 11 -3.37 1.30 2.07
CA LEU A 11 -4.59 0.53 1.88
C LEU A 11 -5.77 1.41 1.44
N ALA A 12 -5.93 2.58 2.06
CA ALA A 12 -6.99 3.51 1.70
C ALA A 12 -6.84 3.99 0.25
N ILE A 13 -5.61 4.36 -0.15
CA ILE A 13 -5.30 4.77 -1.52
C ILE A 13 -5.55 3.62 -2.48
N TYR A 14 -4.92 2.46 -2.27
CA TYR A 14 -5.07 1.28 -3.15
C TYR A 14 -6.54 0.90 -3.36
N ASN A 15 -7.33 0.82 -2.28
CA ASN A 15 -8.74 0.44 -2.37
C ASN A 15 -9.65 1.54 -2.96
N SER A 16 -9.15 2.77 -3.13
CA SER A 16 -9.87 3.85 -3.81
C SER A 16 -9.70 3.80 -5.33
N TYR A 17 -8.57 3.28 -5.82
CA TYR A 17 -8.25 3.21 -7.25
C TYR A 17 -8.52 1.81 -7.86
N GLU A 18 -8.40 0.75 -7.07
CA GLU A 18 -8.50 -0.62 -7.56
C GLU A 18 -9.91 -1.19 -7.37
N CYS A 19 -10.48 -1.83 -8.41
CA CYS A 19 -11.81 -2.43 -8.33
C CYS A 19 -11.91 -3.54 -7.27
N ARG A 20 -10.82 -4.30 -7.07
CA ARG A 20 -10.76 -5.37 -6.07
C ARG A 20 -10.11 -4.89 -4.79
N LYS A 21 -10.95 -4.64 -3.79
CA LYS A 21 -10.52 -4.26 -2.45
C LYS A 21 -9.77 -5.39 -1.76
N ILE A 22 -8.67 -5.06 -1.10
CA ILE A 22 -7.88 -5.99 -0.29
C ILE A 22 -7.96 -5.65 1.19
N LYS A 23 -7.55 -6.60 2.04
CA LYS A 23 -7.46 -6.42 3.50
C LYS A 23 -6.07 -5.88 3.88
N LEU A 24 -5.97 -5.28 5.06
CA LEU A 24 -4.70 -4.76 5.60
C LEU A 24 -3.59 -5.82 5.64
N ALA A 25 -3.92 -7.07 5.98
CA ALA A 25 -2.97 -8.18 5.98
C ALA A 25 -2.33 -8.42 4.59
N THR A 26 -3.10 -8.24 3.51
CA THR A 26 -2.60 -8.35 2.14
C THR A 26 -1.71 -7.16 1.80
N MET A 27 -2.10 -5.94 2.20
CA MET A 27 -1.30 -4.73 2.00
C MET A 27 0.08 -4.86 2.68
N LEU A 28 0.12 -5.34 3.92
CA LEU A 28 1.35 -5.58 4.68
C LEU A 28 2.34 -6.56 4.02
N LYS A 29 1.82 -7.52 3.25
CA LYS A 29 2.64 -8.49 2.50
C LYS A 29 3.14 -7.94 1.16
N LYS A 30 2.37 -7.05 0.52
CA LYS A 30 2.70 -6.47 -0.78
C LYS A 30 3.64 -5.27 -0.69
N MET A 31 3.62 -4.57 0.44
CA MET A 31 4.43 -3.37 0.62
C MET A 31 5.91 -3.71 0.79
N TYR A 32 6.75 -2.89 0.16
CA TYR A 32 8.20 -2.95 0.27
C TYR A 32 8.74 -1.55 0.59
N ARG A 33 9.97 -1.50 1.09
CA ARG A 33 10.64 -0.25 1.42
C ARG A 33 11.59 0.11 0.29
N ASP A 34 11.50 1.34 -0.16
CA ASP A 34 12.39 1.91 -1.18
C ASP A 34 12.97 3.21 -0.63
N GLY A 35 14.23 3.16 -0.21
CA GLY A 35 14.86 4.19 0.62
C GLY A 35 14.07 4.45 1.92
N ASP A 36 13.58 5.68 2.06
CA ASP A 36 12.81 6.13 3.22
C ASP A 36 11.28 6.03 3.05
N LEU A 37 10.81 5.55 1.90
CA LEU A 37 9.39 5.48 1.57
C LEU A 37 8.86 4.03 1.61
N TRP A 38 7.57 3.90 1.92
CA TRP A 38 6.86 2.63 1.76
C TRP A 38 6.10 2.66 0.45
N ARG A 39 6.28 1.61 -0.34
CA ARG A 39 5.69 1.50 -1.67
C ARG A 39 4.88 0.22 -1.82
N VAL A 40 3.91 0.26 -2.73
CA VAL A 40 3.18 -0.94 -3.18
C VAL A 40 2.91 -0.85 -4.67
N TYR A 41 3.19 -1.94 -5.38
CA TYR A 41 2.86 -2.08 -6.79
C TYR A 41 1.40 -2.55 -6.94
N GLY A 42 0.60 -1.78 -7.68
CA GLY A 42 -0.76 -2.10 -8.07
C GLY A 42 -0.84 -2.74 -9.45
N PHE A 43 -2.06 -3.05 -9.89
CA PHE A 43 -2.29 -3.49 -11.26
C PHE A 43 -2.42 -2.27 -12.20
N ALA A 44 -2.96 -1.16 -11.69
CA ALA A 44 -3.12 0.08 -12.44
C ALA A 44 -1.97 1.07 -12.19
N HIS A 45 -1.55 1.28 -10.93
CA HIS A 45 -0.63 2.36 -10.54
C HIS A 45 0.40 1.94 -9.47
N ASP A 46 1.53 2.66 -9.45
CA ASP A 46 2.54 2.59 -8.39
C ASP A 46 2.17 3.55 -7.26
N TYR A 47 1.84 3.02 -6.08
CA TYR A 47 1.43 3.85 -4.94
C TYR A 47 2.61 4.04 -3.97
N THR A 48 2.87 5.30 -3.57
CA THR A 48 3.99 5.69 -2.68
C THR A 48 3.50 6.58 -1.54
N ILE A 49 3.98 6.34 -0.30
CA ILE A 49 3.69 7.16 0.90
C ILE A 49 4.91 7.20 1.84
#